data_AF-A0A8J3IYJ6-F1
#
_entry.id   AF-A0A8J3IYJ6-F1
#
_cell.length_a   1.000
_cell.length_b   1.000
_cell.length_c   1.000
_cell.angle_alpha   90.00
_cell.angle_beta   90.00
_cell.angle_gamma   90.00
#
_symmetry.space_group_name_H-M   'P 1'
#
loop_
_entity.id
_entity.type
_entity.pdbx_description
1 polymer ?
#
loop_
_entity_poly.entity_id
_entity_poly.type
_entity_poly.pdbx_seq_one_letter_code
_entity_poly.pdbx_strand_id
1 'polypeptide(L)'
;MPLDARKTAHILSAINKTLSGRQKTVVFVYQSGGSYSYSVISVVFRPQKIIDPQIPNASGAPPTLERDLIMIAPLGISFTGLVFVADTTTASAAAVQAAPKYEVIEAATVGIVPTGTHVRALLRRLR
;
A
#
# COMPACT_ATOMS: atom_id res chain seq x y z
N MET A 1 12.66 -17.08 -23.88
CA MET A 1 14.00 -16.84 -23.32
C MET A 1 13.83 -16.21 -21.94
N PRO A 2 14.32 -16.82 -20.85
CA PRO A 2 14.17 -16.28 -19.49
C PRO A 2 14.95 -14.97 -19.33
N LEU A 3 14.43 -14.06 -18.50
CA LEU A 3 15.15 -12.83 -18.15
C LEU A 3 16.38 -13.17 -17.29
N ASP A 4 17.55 -12.69 -17.69
CA ASP A 4 18.78 -12.78 -16.91
C ASP A 4 18.70 -11.90 -15.64
N ALA A 5 19.35 -12.33 -14.55
CA ALA A 5 19.36 -11.69 -13.24
C ALA A 5 19.89 -10.24 -13.28
N ARG A 6 20.80 -9.92 -14.20
CA ARG A 6 21.28 -8.55 -14.40
C ARG A 6 20.18 -7.64 -14.94
N LYS A 7 19.36 -8.17 -15.87
CA LYS A 7 18.25 -7.43 -16.47
C LYS A 7 17.11 -7.23 -15.48
N THR A 8 16.80 -8.24 -14.65
CA THR A 8 15.78 -8.08 -13.59
C THR A 8 16.19 -7.03 -12.56
N ALA A 9 17.44 -7.06 -12.09
CA ALA A 9 17.97 -6.05 -11.17
C ALA A 9 17.92 -4.63 -11.76
N HIS A 10 18.28 -4.48 -13.04
CA HIS A 10 18.21 -3.20 -13.74
C HIS A 10 16.77 -2.66 -13.81
N ILE A 11 15.80 -3.51 -14.16
CA ILE A 11 14.38 -3.12 -14.24
C ILE A 11 13.84 -2.68 -12.88
N LEU A 12 14.12 -3.44 -11.81
CA LEU A 12 13.70 -3.09 -10.46
C LEU A 12 14.31 -1.75 -10.01
N SER A 13 15.60 -1.54 -10.28
CA SER A 13 16.29 -0.28 -9.99
C SER A 13 15.68 0.91 -10.73
N ALA A 14 15.41 0.76 -12.04
CA ALA A 14 14.78 1.80 -12.85
C ALA A 14 13.39 2.17 -12.32
N ILE A 15 12.56 1.18 -11.97
CA ILE A 15 11.22 1.43 -11.42
C ILE A 15 11.31 2.14 -10.07
N ASN A 16 12.17 1.69 -9.16
CA ASN A 16 12.35 2.36 -7.86
C ASN A 16 12.76 3.84 -8.04
N LYS A 17 13.61 4.15 -9.02
CA LYS A 17 13.95 5.54 -9.38
C LYS A 17 12.75 6.35 -9.88
N THR A 18 11.86 5.75 -10.67
CA THR A 18 10.64 6.46 -11.13
C THR A 18 9.65 6.76 -10.01
N LEU A 19 9.69 6.00 -8.91
CA LEU A 19 8.78 6.13 -7.79
C LEU A 19 9.33 7.03 -6.67
N SER A 20 10.65 7.23 -6.57
CA SER A 20 11.31 7.89 -5.43
C SER A 20 10.79 9.31 -5.12
N GLY A 21 10.46 10.10 -6.14
CA GLY A 21 9.92 11.46 -5.96
C GLY A 21 8.44 11.53 -5.53
N ARG A 22 7.78 10.38 -5.36
CA ARG A 22 6.34 10.28 -5.05
C ARG A 22 6.06 9.40 -3.83
N GLN A 23 7.10 9.02 -3.09
CA GLN A 23 7.00 8.17 -1.92
C GLN A 23 6.60 8.98 -0.69
N LYS A 24 5.84 8.33 0.17
CA LYS A 24 5.48 8.73 1.52
C LYS A 24 5.90 7.62 2.47
N THR A 25 6.46 8.00 3.61
CA THR A 25 6.80 7.04 4.66
C THR A 25 5.58 6.79 5.52
N VAL A 26 5.22 5.52 5.67
CA VAL A 26 4.12 5.04 6.50
C VAL A 26 4.61 3.94 7.44
N VAL A 27 3.83 3.61 8.46
CA VAL A 27 4.14 2.52 9.38
C VAL A 27 3.18 1.35 9.15
N PHE A 28 3.75 0.18 8.90
CA PHE A 28 3.03 -1.07 8.84
C PHE A 28 2.98 -1.65 10.25
N VAL A 29 1.77 -1.99 10.70
CA VAL A 29 1.55 -2.58 12.01
C VAL A 29 1.26 -4.06 11.83
N TYR A 30 2.17 -4.89 12.28
CA TYR A 30 2.02 -6.35 12.23
C TYR A 30 1.60 -6.87 13.60
N GLN A 31 0.87 -7.97 13.60
CA GLN A 31 0.57 -8.75 14.78
C GLN A 31 1.02 -10.18 14.57
N SER A 32 1.88 -10.66 15.48
CA SER A 32 2.36 -12.04 15.51
C SER A 32 2.51 -12.48 16.96
N GLY A 33 2.01 -13.68 17.28
CA GLY A 33 2.14 -14.24 18.64
C GLY A 33 1.56 -13.34 19.75
N GLY A 34 0.50 -12.57 19.46
CA GLY A 34 -0.13 -11.67 20.44
C GLY A 34 0.59 -10.34 20.69
N SER A 35 1.70 -10.06 19.99
CA SER A 35 2.44 -8.80 20.10
C SER A 35 2.36 -7.98 18.81
N TYR A 36 2.32 -6.66 18.95
CA TYR A 36 2.38 -5.74 17.83
C TYR A 36 3.82 -5.34 17.52
N SER A 37 4.18 -5.31 16.24
CA SER A 37 5.44 -4.77 15.75
C SER A 37 5.20 -3.72 14.66
N TYR A 38 6.14 -2.79 14.55
CA TYR A 38 6.01 -1.61 13.69
C TYR A 38 7.17 -1.59 12.69
N SER A 39 6.86 -1.46 11.41
CA SER A 39 7.86 -1.33 10.35
C SER A 39 7.64 -0.05 9.57
N VAL A 40 8.68 0.78 9.46
CA VAL A 40 8.65 1.99 8.65
C VAL A 40 8.90 1.62 7.19
N ILE A 41 8.00 2.01 6.29
CA ILE A 41 8.07 1.63 4.89
C ILE A 41 7.78 2.84 4.00
N SER A 42 8.63 3.04 2.99
CA SER A 42 8.39 4.03 1.93
C SER A 42 7.51 3.44 0.84
N VAL A 43 6.32 4.03 0.67
CA VAL A 43 5.31 3.59 -0.30
C VAL A 43 4.79 4.78 -1.08
N VAL A 44 4.21 4.57 -2.26
CA VAL A 44 3.46 5.64 -2.92
C VAL A 44 2.02 5.55 -2.45
N PHE A 45 1.52 6.63 -1.82
CA PHE A 45 0.13 6.77 -1.38
C PHE A 45 -0.60 7.71 -2.33
N ARG A 46 -1.69 7.23 -2.96
CA ARG A 46 -2.51 8.05 -3.85
C ARG A 46 -3.98 7.90 -3.51
N PRO A 47 -4.72 9.02 -3.30
CA PRO A 47 -6.16 8.94 -3.22
C PRO A 47 -6.69 8.43 -4.56
N GLN A 48 -7.60 7.48 -4.53
CA GLN A 48 -8.33 7.12 -5.74
C GLN A 48 -9.30 8.27 -6.03
N LYS A 49 -9.12 8.97 -7.16
CA LYS A 49 -9.94 10.15 -7.47
C LYS A 49 -11.40 9.74 -7.67
N ILE A 50 -12.21 10.14 -6.69
CA ILE A 50 -13.54 10.76 -6.74
C ILE A 50 -14.52 10.09 -7.71
N ILE A 51 -15.39 9.27 -7.14
CA ILE A 51 -16.70 8.96 -7.75
C ILE A 51 -17.47 10.28 -7.79
N ASP A 52 -18.12 10.59 -8.91
CA ASP A 52 -19.03 11.74 -8.99
C ASP A 52 -20.11 11.58 -7.90
N PRO A 53 -20.17 12.47 -6.90
CA PRO A 53 -21.12 12.34 -5.80
C PRO A 53 -22.59 12.43 -6.26
N GLN A 54 -22.82 12.87 -7.50
CA GLN A 54 -24.15 12.99 -8.10
C GLN A 54 -24.62 11.70 -8.78
N ILE A 55 -23.74 10.72 -9.00
CA ILE A 55 -24.08 9.45 -9.64
C ILE A 55 -24.36 8.41 -8.55
N PRO A 56 -25.62 7.96 -8.39
CA PRO A 56 -25.94 6.85 -7.49
C PRO A 56 -25.20 5.58 -7.92
N ASN A 57 -24.90 4.71 -6.96
CA ASN A 57 -24.35 3.40 -7.30
C ASN A 57 -25.40 2.53 -8.04
N ALA A 58 -25.02 1.33 -8.49
CA ALA A 58 -25.90 0.44 -9.26
C ALA A 58 -27.20 0.03 -8.52
N SER A 59 -27.27 0.22 -7.20
CA SER A 59 -28.48 0.00 -6.39
C SER A 59 -29.29 1.27 -6.09
N GLY A 60 -28.92 2.42 -6.64
CA GLY A 60 -29.58 3.71 -6.42
C GLY A 60 -29.25 4.37 -5.07
N ALA A 61 -28.32 3.81 -4.30
CA ALA A 61 -27.86 4.35 -3.04
C ALA A 61 -26.78 5.43 -3.25
N PRO A 62 -26.45 6.24 -2.22
CA PRO A 62 -25.38 7.23 -2.32
C PRO A 62 -24.08 6.59 -2.81
N PRO A 63 -23.29 7.28 -3.65
CA PRO A 63 -22.03 6.75 -4.15
C PRO A 63 -21.12 6.36 -2.98
N THR A 64 -20.85 5.07 -2.86
CA THR A 64 -19.94 4.52 -1.87
C THR A 64 -18.55 4.44 -2.47
N LEU A 65 -17.57 5.09 -1.85
CA LEU A 65 -16.16 4.85 -2.14
C LEU A 65 -15.84 3.41 -1.74
N GLU A 66 -15.70 2.52 -2.72
CA GLU A 66 -15.30 1.12 -2.44
C GLU A 66 -13.89 1.07 -1.83
N ARG A 67 -13.04 2.05 -2.20
CA ARG A 67 -11.61 2.16 -1.87
C ARG A 67 -11.26 3.64 -1.71
N ASP A 68 -10.58 3.99 -0.63
CA ASP A 68 -10.20 5.39 -0.35
C ASP A 68 -8.84 5.73 -0.98
N LEU A 69 -7.90 4.78 -0.91
CA LEU A 69 -6.51 4.98 -1.29
C LEU A 69 -5.95 3.77 -2.03
N ILE A 70 -5.04 4.05 -2.96
CA ILE A 70 -4.18 3.05 -3.59
C ILE A 70 -2.77 3.24 -3.04
N MET A 71 -2.21 2.17 -2.51
CA MET A 71 -0.81 2.07 -2.10
C MET A 71 -0.01 1.28 -3.13
N ILE A 72 1.15 1.80 -3.50
CA ILE A 72 2.17 1.04 -4.24
C ILE A 72 3.38 0.86 -3.33
N ALA A 73 3.62 -0.38 -2.94
CA ALA A 73 4.71 -0.76 -2.06
C ALA A 73 5.84 -1.44 -2.86
N PRO A 74 7.11 -1.27 -2.47
CA PRO A 74 8.23 -2.03 -3.02
C PRO A 74 8.00 -3.54 -3.01
N LEU A 75 8.55 -4.24 -4.01
CA LEU A 75 8.59 -5.70 -4.01
C LEU A 75 9.46 -6.20 -2.85
N GLY A 76 8.95 -7.18 -2.09
CA GLY A 76 9.66 -7.79 -0.95
C GLY A 76 9.06 -7.42 0.42
N ILE A 77 8.09 -6.52 0.46
CA ILE A 77 7.32 -6.26 1.68
C ILE A 77 6.33 -7.40 1.91
N SER A 78 6.33 -7.92 3.13
CA SER A 78 5.35 -8.91 3.56
C SER A 78 4.06 -8.23 3.98
N PHE A 79 2.92 -8.76 3.55
CA PHE A 79 1.61 -8.40 4.07
C PHE A 79 1.10 -9.44 5.08
N THR A 80 1.88 -10.49 5.33
CA THR A 80 1.53 -11.55 6.27
C THR A 80 1.54 -11.01 7.69
N GLY A 81 0.42 -11.17 8.40
CA GLY A 81 0.26 -10.65 9.76
C GLY A 81 0.11 -9.12 9.83
N LEU A 82 -0.02 -8.43 8.70
CA LEU A 82 -0.33 -7.00 8.67
C LEU A 82 -1.77 -6.79 9.15
N VAL A 83 -1.94 -5.94 10.16
CA VAL A 83 -3.27 -5.60 10.69
C VAL A 83 -3.80 -4.32 10.04
N PHE A 84 -2.98 -3.27 10.01
CA PHE A 84 -3.31 -2.01 9.36
C PHE A 84 -2.04 -1.22 9.04
N VAL A 85 -2.20 -0.21 8.18
CA VAL A 85 -1.17 0.77 7.84
C VAL A 85 -1.52 2.09 8.52
N ALA A 86 -0.59 2.64 9.29
CA ALA A 86 -0.72 3.94 9.93
C ALA A 86 0.03 5.00 9.13
N ASP A 87 -0.63 6.12 8.85
CA ASP A 87 -0.06 7.24 8.12
C ASP A 87 0.80 8.13 9.03
N THR A 88 1.94 7.58 9.42
CA THR A 88 2.96 8.23 10.24
C THR A 88 4.34 7.79 9.81
N THR A 89 5.34 8.64 10.03
CA THR A 89 6.75 8.35 9.77
C THR A 89 7.43 7.64 10.96
N THR A 90 6.79 7.62 12.13
CA THR A 90 7.40 7.18 13.39
C THR A 90 6.82 5.85 13.85
N ALA A 91 7.67 4.83 13.92
CA ALA A 91 7.31 3.49 14.40
C ALA A 91 7.23 3.43 15.94
N SER A 92 6.27 4.13 16.53
CA SER A 92 5.97 4.07 17.96
C SER A 92 4.48 3.87 18.21
N ALA A 93 4.12 3.23 19.33
CA ALA A 93 2.74 2.98 19.68
C ALA A 93 1.93 4.30 19.75
N ALA A 94 2.49 5.34 20.37
CA ALA A 94 1.82 6.65 20.47
C ALA A 94 1.57 7.29 19.10
N ALA A 95 2.57 7.28 18.21
CA ALA A 95 2.44 7.85 16.87
C ALA A 95 1.43 7.08 16.01
N VAL A 96 1.43 5.74 16.13
CA VAL A 96 0.48 4.86 15.42
C VAL A 96 -0.96 5.05 15.91
N GLN A 97 -1.16 5.32 17.20
CA GLN A 97 -2.51 5.54 17.75
C GLN A 97 -3.10 6.89 17.31
N ALA A 98 -2.28 7.93 17.20
CA ALA A 98 -2.72 9.27 16.79
C ALA A 98 -2.89 9.42 15.27
N ALA A 99 -2.27 8.54 14.47
CA ALA A 99 -2.28 8.64 13.02
C ALA A 99 -3.57 8.07 12.39
N PRO A 100 -3.97 8.55 11.20
CA PRO A 100 -4.98 7.90 10.39
C PRO A 100 -4.57 6.45 10.05
N LYS A 101 -5.49 5.51 10.25
CA LYS A 101 -5.25 4.07 10.06
C LYS A 101 -6.01 3.59 8.82
N TYR A 102 -5.39 2.68 8.08
CA TYR A 102 -5.93 2.13 6.84
C TYR A 102 -5.86 0.60 6.87
N GLU A 103 -6.97 -0.05 6.58
CA GLU A 103 -7.00 -1.49 6.32
C GLU A 103 -6.61 -1.78 4.88
N VAL A 104 -5.91 -2.89 4.68
CA VAL A 104 -5.62 -3.42 3.34
C VAL A 104 -6.77 -4.34 2.94
N ILE A 105 -7.55 -3.94 1.92
CA ILE A 105 -8.65 -4.75 1.39
C ILE A 105 -8.10 -5.86 0.48
N GLU A 106 -7.18 -5.48 -0.41
CA GLU A 106 -6.66 -6.34 -1.45
C GLU A 106 -5.23 -5.93 -1.74
N ALA A 107 -4.32 -6.90 -1.86
CA ALA A 107 -2.94 -6.67 -2.25
C ALA A 107 -2.55 -7.70 -3.32
N ALA A 108 -2.03 -7.21 -4.45
CA ALA A 108 -1.58 -8.04 -5.54
C ALA A 108 -0.21 -7.58 -6.02
N THR A 109 0.65 -8.52 -6.37
CA THR A 109 1.90 -8.22 -7.07
C THR A 109 1.58 -7.80 -8.50
N VAL A 110 2.16 -6.68 -8.94
CA VAL A 110 1.91 -6.10 -10.26
C VAL A 110 3.24 -5.80 -10.94
N GLY A 111 3.26 -5.93 -12.26
CA GLY A 111 4.40 -5.59 -13.11
C GLY A 111 5.12 -6.81 -13.70
N ILE A 112 6.38 -6.59 -14.05
CA ILE A 112 7.32 -7.55 -14.67
C ILE A 112 8.23 -8.09 -13.52
N VAL A 113 9.31 -8.84 -13.67
CA VAL A 113 9.36 -10.31 -13.49
C VAL A 113 10.24 -10.64 -12.26
N PRO A 114 10.11 -11.86 -11.65
CA PRO A 114 9.29 -13.00 -12.09
C PRO A 114 7.84 -13.03 -11.61
N THR A 115 7.53 -12.33 -10.52
CA THR A 115 6.19 -12.36 -9.91
C THR A 115 5.55 -10.97 -9.77
N GLY A 116 6.28 -9.92 -10.16
CA GLY A 116 5.87 -8.52 -10.12
C GLY A 116 7.07 -7.62 -9.81
N THR A 117 6.93 -6.30 -10.03
CA THR A 117 7.97 -5.30 -9.70
C THR A 117 7.61 -4.48 -8.47
N HIS A 118 6.35 -4.49 -8.08
CA HIS A 118 5.82 -3.81 -6.90
C HIS A 118 4.54 -4.50 -6.44
N VAL A 119 4.12 -4.22 -5.21
CA VAL A 119 2.82 -4.64 -4.70
C VAL A 119 1.86 -3.46 -4.80
N ARG A 120 0.72 -3.66 -5.45
CA ARG A 120 -0.39 -2.71 -5.42
C ARG A 120 -1.39 -3.17 -4.37
N ALA A 121 -1.64 -2.32 -3.39
CA ALA A 121 -2.60 -2.58 -2.33
C ALA A 121 -3.70 -1.51 -2.35
N LEU A 122 -4.91 -1.96 -2.06
CA LEU A 122 -6.12 -1.14 -2.02
C LEU A 122 -6.49 -0.94 -0.56
N LEU A 123 -6.64 0.32 -0.18
CA LEU A 123 -6.77 0.73 1.19
C LEU A 123 -8.14 1.35 1.45
N ARG A 124 -8.71 1.04 2.62
CA ARG A 124 -9.86 1.73 3.19
C ARG A 124 -9.47 2.34 4.52
N ARG A 125 -9.98 3.53 4.82
CA ARG A 125 -9.74 4.20 6.08
C ARG A 125 -10.57 3.56 7.20
N LEU A 126 -9.90 3.21 8.30
CA LEU A 126 -10.55 2.75 9.51
C LEU A 126 -11.17 3.96 10.23
N ARG A 127 -12.43 3.82 10.66
CA ARG A 127 -13.18 4.85 11.39
C ARG A 127 -13.04 4.68 12.89
#